data_AF-A0A2V8U9S7-F1
#
_entry.id   AF-A0A2V8U9S7-F1
#
_cell.length_a   1.000
_cell.length_b   1.000
_cell.length_c   1.000
_cell.angle_alpha   90.00
_cell.angle_beta   90.00
_cell.angle_gamma   90.00
#
_symmetry.space_group_name_H-M   'P 1'
#
loop_
_entity.id
_entity.type
_entity.pdbx_description
1 polymer ?
#
loop_
_entity_poly.entity_id
_entity_poly.type
_entity_poly.pdbx_seq_one_letter_code
_entity_poly.pdbx_strand_id
1 'polypeptide(L)'
;KKKLDRAEVNRAAAEAARAIPHVARVFTREQLMHGAVLEDQISRRVMNGFYERRGADVYLLLEPYWMFSAHGTTHGTTYSYDSHVPVIFMGPGIQAGRFDETIAVNDIAPTLATLLGIETPSGSVGRVLREIFAK
;
A
#
# COMPACT_ATOMS: atom_id res chain seq x y z
N LYS A 1 14.76 35.11 1.25
CA LYS A 1 14.40 33.67 1.34
C LYS A 1 15.68 32.86 1.25
N LYS A 2 15.97 31.95 2.20
CA LYS A 2 17.11 31.04 2.07
C LYS A 2 16.87 30.13 0.85
N LYS A 3 17.86 30.01 -0.05
CA LYS A 3 17.80 29.17 -1.26
C LYS A 3 18.22 27.74 -0.91
N LEU A 4 17.41 27.05 -0.10
CA LEU A 4 17.71 25.68 0.31
C LEU A 4 17.31 24.70 -0.80
N ASP A 5 18.12 23.68 -1.03
CA ASP A 5 17.77 22.55 -1.89
C ASP A 5 16.69 21.70 -1.20
N ARG A 6 15.60 21.38 -1.91
CA ARG A 6 14.52 20.57 -1.35
C ARG A 6 15.00 19.17 -0.99
N ALA A 7 15.85 18.55 -1.82
CA ALA A 7 16.32 17.21 -1.55
C ALA A 7 17.21 17.18 -0.29
N GLU A 8 18.01 18.23 -0.07
CA GLU A 8 18.75 18.42 1.18
C GLU A 8 17.83 18.56 2.39
N VAL A 9 16.78 19.38 2.30
CA VAL A 9 15.78 19.54 3.37
C VAL A 9 15.10 18.20 3.69
N ASN A 10 14.70 17.45 2.67
CA ASN A 10 14.05 16.15 2.84
C ASN A 10 14.98 15.13 3.53
N ARG A 11 16.27 15.11 3.17
CA ARG A 11 17.26 14.25 3.82
C ARG A 11 17.45 14.61 5.29
N ALA A 12 17.62 15.89 5.60
CA ALA A 12 17.78 16.36 6.97
C ALA A 12 16.54 16.06 7.84
N ALA A 13 15.34 16.29 7.30
CA ALA A 13 14.09 15.94 7.97
C ALA A 13 13.95 14.43 8.19
N ALA A 14 14.33 13.61 7.20
CA ALA A 14 14.31 12.16 7.33
C ALA A 14 15.30 11.64 8.38
N GLU A 15 16.50 12.23 8.45
CA GLU A 15 17.50 11.89 9.46
C GLU A 15 17.00 12.22 10.88
N ALA A 16 16.44 13.41 11.08
CA ALA A 16 15.84 13.79 12.35
C ALA A 16 14.67 12.86 12.73
N ALA A 17 13.81 12.50 11.76
CA ALA A 17 12.69 11.60 11.97
C ALA A 17 13.13 10.18 12.39
N ARG A 18 14.26 9.67 11.88
CA ARG A 18 14.80 8.36 12.28
C ARG A 18 15.21 8.30 13.75
N ALA A 19 15.53 9.44 14.36
CA ALA A 19 15.90 9.51 15.77
C ALA A 19 14.69 9.51 16.73
N ILE A 20 13.46 9.66 16.20
CA ILE A 20 12.24 9.63 17.01
C ILE A 20 11.98 8.17 17.44
N PRO A 21 11.71 7.91 18.74
CA PRO A 21 11.36 6.58 19.22
C PRO A 21 10.23 5.94 18.40
N HIS A 22 10.38 4.65 18.11
CA HIS A 22 9.39 3.83 17.40
C HIS A 22 9.16 4.17 15.93
N VAL A 23 9.98 5.03 15.33
CA VAL A 23 10.04 5.15 13.87
C VAL A 23 10.85 3.98 13.30
N ALA A 24 10.19 3.06 12.61
CA ALA A 24 10.85 1.90 12.00
C ALA A 24 11.52 2.25 10.67
N ARG A 25 10.84 3.04 9.82
CA ARG A 25 11.36 3.44 8.50
C ARG A 25 10.97 4.86 8.16
N VAL A 26 11.87 5.53 7.45
CA VAL A 26 11.62 6.83 6.85
C VAL A 26 12.01 6.76 5.39
N PHE A 27 11.12 7.25 4.52
CA PHE A 27 11.31 7.30 3.08
C PHE A 27 11.26 8.77 2.65
N THR A 28 12.26 9.22 1.90
CA THR A 28 12.18 10.52 1.24
C THR A 28 11.43 10.40 -0.09
N ARG A 29 10.89 11.52 -0.56
CA ARG A 29 10.33 11.63 -1.90
C ARG A 29 11.28 11.11 -2.98
N GLU A 30 12.56 11.49 -2.90
CA GLU A 30 13.57 11.10 -3.88
C GLU A 30 13.78 9.58 -3.88
N GLN A 31 13.74 8.92 -2.71
CA GLN A 31 13.81 7.47 -2.61
C GLN A 31 12.59 6.81 -3.27
N LEU A 32 11.39 7.33 -3.02
CA LEU A 32 10.15 6.78 -3.59
C LEU A 32 10.04 7.02 -5.10
N MET A 33 10.47 8.19 -5.59
CA MET A 33 10.48 8.52 -7.02
C MET A 33 11.45 7.66 -7.82
N HIS A 34 12.61 7.31 -7.24
CA HIS A 34 13.64 6.54 -7.93
C HIS A 34 13.61 5.04 -7.58
N GLY A 35 12.65 4.59 -6.76
CA GLY A 35 12.60 3.21 -6.28
C GLY A 35 13.82 2.80 -5.44
N ALA A 36 14.54 3.77 -4.87
CA ALA A 36 15.74 3.54 -4.07
C ALA A 36 15.37 3.14 -2.62
N VAL A 37 14.66 2.02 -2.50
CA VAL A 37 14.15 1.45 -1.24
C VAL A 37 14.50 -0.03 -1.13
N LEU A 38 14.32 -0.63 0.06
CA LEU A 38 14.55 -2.06 0.24
C LEU A 38 13.58 -2.89 -0.61
N GLU A 39 14.05 -3.98 -1.20
CA GLU A 39 13.21 -4.91 -1.96
C GLU A 39 12.40 -5.83 -1.05
N ASP A 40 11.39 -5.28 -0.37
CA ASP A 40 10.49 -6.03 0.49
C ASP A 40 9.02 -5.57 0.35
N GLN A 41 8.10 -6.32 0.96
CA GLN A 41 6.67 -6.06 0.86
C GLN A 41 6.24 -4.74 1.53
N ILE A 42 6.96 -4.31 2.58
CA ILE A 42 6.67 -3.04 3.26
C ILE A 42 6.97 -1.89 2.30
N SER A 43 8.18 -1.85 1.74
CA SER A 43 8.60 -0.80 0.81
C SER A 43 7.75 -0.81 -0.45
N ARG A 44 7.39 -1.98 -0.99
CA ARG A 44 6.47 -2.09 -2.14
C ARG A 44 5.10 -1.47 -1.84
N ARG A 45 4.53 -1.73 -0.66
CA ARG A 45 3.25 -1.13 -0.23
C ARG A 45 3.34 0.39 -0.11
N VAL A 46 4.43 0.92 0.47
CA VAL A 46 4.67 2.38 0.53
C VAL A 46 4.79 2.98 -0.87
N MET A 47 5.57 2.35 -1.76
CA MET A 47 5.74 2.81 -3.14
C MET A 47 4.43 2.81 -3.92
N ASN A 48 3.61 1.76 -3.78
CA ASN A 48 2.29 1.69 -4.42
C ASN A 48 1.31 2.77 -3.92
N GLY A 49 1.53 3.28 -2.70
CA GLY A 49 0.77 4.40 -2.14
C GLY A 49 1.30 5.79 -2.51
N PHE A 50 2.46 5.88 -3.18
CA PHE A 50 3.08 7.15 -3.53
C PHE A 50 2.65 7.63 -4.92
N TYR A 51 2.21 8.89 -5.01
CA TYR A 51 1.89 9.55 -6.27
C TYR A 51 2.63 10.88 -6.37
N GLU A 52 3.53 11.03 -7.33
CA GLU A 52 4.47 12.15 -7.40
C GLU A 52 3.83 13.53 -7.16
N ARG A 53 2.69 13.84 -7.80
CA ARG A 53 2.09 15.18 -7.70
C ARG A 53 1.44 15.49 -6.35
N ARG A 54 1.16 14.48 -5.51
CA ARG A 54 0.45 14.62 -4.22
C ARG A 54 1.17 13.95 -3.05
N GLY A 55 2.26 13.24 -3.32
CA GLY A 55 2.99 12.46 -2.34
C GLY A 55 3.74 13.35 -1.36
N ALA A 56 3.92 12.83 -0.15
CA ALA A 56 4.67 13.49 0.89
C ALA A 56 6.15 13.64 0.52
N ASP A 57 6.78 14.70 1.03
CA ASP A 57 8.22 14.90 0.87
C ASP A 57 9.03 13.92 1.76
N VAL A 58 8.46 13.56 2.91
CA VAL A 58 8.97 12.52 3.83
C VAL A 58 7.80 11.67 4.32
N TYR A 59 7.91 10.36 4.20
CA TYR A 59 6.94 9.38 4.70
C TYR A 59 7.57 8.59 5.86
N LEU A 60 6.83 8.49 6.97
CA LEU A 60 7.26 7.77 8.17
C LEU A 60 6.40 6.53 8.36
N LEU A 61 7.04 5.42 8.69
CA LEU A 61 6.39 4.19 9.14
C LEU A 61 6.88 3.87 10.54
N LEU A 62 5.94 3.75 11.48
CA LEU A 62 6.24 3.33 12.84
C LEU A 62 6.54 1.83 12.91
N GLU A 63 7.14 1.40 14.02
CA GLU A 63 7.27 -0.01 14.38
C GLU A 63 5.90 -0.73 14.43
N PRO A 64 5.87 -2.05 14.24
CA PRO A 64 4.65 -2.82 14.42
C PRO A 64 4.00 -2.53 15.78
N TYR A 65 2.68 -2.37 15.79
CA TYR A 65 1.85 -2.10 16.97
C TYR A 65 2.04 -0.71 17.61
N TRP A 66 2.74 0.22 16.94
CA TRP A 66 2.80 1.63 17.32
C TRP A 66 1.88 2.50 16.48
N MET A 67 1.33 3.56 17.08
CA MET A 67 0.38 4.48 16.45
C MET A 67 0.63 5.94 16.84
N PHE A 68 0.28 6.87 15.93
CA PHE A 68 0.39 8.33 16.16
C PHE A 68 -0.81 8.95 16.90
N SER A 69 -1.66 8.14 17.55
CA SER A 69 -2.81 8.64 18.32
C SER A 69 -2.69 8.25 19.79
N ALA A 70 -3.09 9.18 20.66
CA ALA A 70 -3.12 8.97 22.10
C ALA A 70 -4.45 8.36 22.60
N HIS A 71 -5.47 8.27 21.74
CA HIS A 71 -6.81 7.80 22.12
C HIS A 71 -7.39 6.84 21.07
N GLY A 72 -8.11 5.83 21.56
CA GLY A 72 -8.76 4.83 20.71
C GLY A 72 -7.76 3.99 19.91
N THR A 73 -8.15 3.62 18.70
CA THR A 73 -7.31 2.90 17.73
C THR A 73 -7.35 3.59 16.37
N THR A 74 -6.43 3.25 15.49
CA THR A 74 -6.38 3.73 14.11
C THR A 74 -5.76 2.68 13.19
N HIS A 75 -5.75 2.94 11.89
CA HIS A 75 -5.17 2.10 10.86
C HIS A 75 -4.39 2.97 9.86
N GLY A 76 -3.64 2.35 8.95
CA GLY A 76 -2.96 3.03 7.85
C GLY A 76 -1.50 2.65 7.68
N THR A 77 -1.01 1.70 8.48
CA THR A 77 0.31 1.13 8.33
C THR A 77 0.33 0.05 7.24
N THR A 78 1.52 -0.32 6.81
CA THR A 78 1.70 -1.39 5.82
C THR A 78 1.65 -2.79 6.43
N TYR A 79 1.40 -2.94 7.73
CA TYR A 79 1.48 -4.22 8.42
C TYR A 79 0.23 -5.08 8.19
N SER A 80 0.33 -6.38 8.45
CA SER A 80 -0.73 -7.34 8.17
C SER A 80 -2.03 -7.02 8.91
N TYR A 81 -1.97 -6.54 10.15
CA TYR A 81 -3.15 -6.21 10.94
C TYR A 81 -3.98 -5.03 10.37
N ASP A 82 -3.37 -4.16 9.56
CA ASP A 82 -4.08 -3.07 8.85
C ASP A 82 -4.42 -3.44 7.40
N SER A 83 -3.61 -4.28 6.77
CA SER A 83 -3.70 -4.59 5.33
C SER A 83 -4.45 -5.87 5.00
N HIS A 84 -4.66 -6.78 5.96
CA HIS A 84 -5.39 -8.01 5.76
C HIS A 84 -6.89 -7.74 5.88
N VAL A 85 -7.59 -7.81 4.76
CA VAL A 85 -9.03 -7.58 4.68
C VAL A 85 -9.75 -8.80 4.09
N PRO A 86 -10.96 -9.13 4.58
CA PRO A 86 -11.76 -10.19 3.98
C PRO A 86 -12.27 -9.76 2.60
N VAL A 87 -12.24 -10.68 1.64
CA VAL A 87 -12.86 -10.52 0.33
C VAL A 87 -13.85 -11.66 0.14
N ILE A 88 -15.13 -11.31 -0.07
CA ILE A 88 -16.22 -12.27 -0.20
C ILE A 88 -16.95 -11.96 -1.50
N PHE A 89 -17.04 -12.97 -2.38
CA PHE A 89 -17.87 -12.94 -3.58
C PHE A 89 -19.07 -13.87 -3.38
N MET A 90 -20.24 -13.42 -3.81
CA MET A 90 -21.48 -14.19 -3.69
C MET A 90 -22.43 -13.83 -4.83
N GLY A 91 -22.99 -14.85 -5.49
CA GLY A 91 -23.98 -14.67 -6.55
C GLY A 91 -23.83 -15.67 -7.70
N PRO A 92 -24.56 -15.46 -8.80
CA PRO A 92 -24.46 -16.29 -10.00
C PRO A 92 -23.03 -16.32 -10.54
N GLY A 93 -22.59 -17.49 -11.00
CA GLY A 93 -21.25 -17.66 -11.56
C GLY A 93 -20.11 -17.72 -10.55
N ILE A 94 -20.39 -17.68 -9.24
CA ILE A 94 -19.39 -17.85 -8.18
C ILE A 94 -19.43 -19.26 -7.61
N GLN A 95 -18.28 -19.94 -7.61
CA GLN A 95 -18.09 -21.23 -6.96
C GLN A 95 -18.04 -21.06 -5.44
N ALA A 96 -18.86 -21.83 -4.72
CA ALA A 96 -18.78 -21.88 -3.27
C ALA A 96 -17.45 -22.52 -2.83
N GLY A 97 -16.74 -21.86 -1.91
CA GLY A 97 -15.48 -22.36 -1.42
C GLY A 97 -14.77 -21.36 -0.51
N ARG A 98 -13.69 -21.83 0.09
CA ARG A 98 -12.70 -21.02 0.78
C ARG A 98 -11.38 -21.18 0.06
N PHE A 99 -10.76 -20.05 -0.24
CA PHE A 99 -9.47 -19.96 -0.93
C PHE A 99 -8.52 -19.25 0.03
N ASP A 100 -7.39 -19.90 0.33
CA ASP A 100 -6.39 -19.42 1.30
C ASP A 100 -5.15 -18.85 0.60
N GLU A 101 -5.14 -18.83 -0.74
CA GLU A 101 -4.13 -18.18 -1.55
C GLU A 101 -4.07 -16.68 -1.28
N THR A 102 -2.86 -16.12 -1.34
CA THR A 102 -2.69 -14.67 -1.20
C THR A 102 -3.26 -13.95 -2.42
N ILE A 103 -4.13 -12.98 -2.15
CA ILE A 103 -4.69 -12.05 -3.14
C ILE A 103 -4.40 -10.60 -2.74
N ALA A 104 -4.50 -9.69 -3.70
CA ALA A 104 -4.53 -8.25 -3.45
C ALA A 104 -5.96 -7.72 -3.59
N VAL A 105 -6.29 -6.64 -2.87
CA VAL A 105 -7.58 -5.92 -3.06
C VAL A 105 -7.73 -5.46 -4.52
N ASN A 106 -6.62 -5.14 -5.18
CA ASN A 106 -6.57 -4.77 -6.60
C ASN A 106 -7.04 -5.89 -7.55
N ASP A 107 -7.13 -7.14 -7.10
CA ASP A 107 -7.62 -8.28 -7.89
C ASP A 107 -9.14 -8.26 -8.04
N ILE A 108 -9.87 -7.52 -7.19
CA ILE A 108 -11.35 -7.48 -7.18
C ILE A 108 -11.90 -6.90 -8.49
N ALA A 109 -11.37 -5.75 -8.92
CA ALA A 109 -11.88 -5.05 -10.09
C ALA A 109 -11.73 -5.85 -11.41
N PRO A 110 -10.55 -6.39 -11.78
CA PRO A 110 -10.43 -7.21 -12.98
C PRO A 110 -11.21 -8.53 -12.89
N THR A 111 -11.40 -9.08 -11.68
CA THR A 111 -12.24 -10.27 -11.46
C THR A 111 -13.70 -9.99 -11.80
N LEU A 112 -14.26 -8.89 -11.28
CA LEU A 112 -15.64 -8.48 -11.59
C LEU A 112 -15.82 -8.12 -13.07
N ALA A 113 -14.86 -7.40 -13.67
CA ALA A 113 -14.92 -7.06 -15.10
C ALA A 113 -14.96 -8.32 -15.96
N THR A 114 -14.13 -9.32 -15.64
CA THR A 114 -14.10 -10.61 -16.34
C THR A 114 -15.41 -11.37 -16.18
N LEU A 115 -15.96 -11.42 -14.95
CA LEU A 115 -17.24 -12.07 -14.67
C LEU A 115 -18.40 -11.44 -15.45
N LEU A 116 -18.36 -10.12 -15.64
CA LEU A 116 -19.39 -9.36 -16.35
C LEU A 116 -19.18 -9.29 -17.88
N GLY A 117 -18.05 -9.80 -18.39
CA GLY A 117 -17.70 -9.70 -19.81
C GLY A 117 -17.46 -8.26 -20.29
N ILE A 118 -16.93 -7.40 -19.41
CA ILE A 118 -16.60 -6.00 -19.73
C ILE A 118 -15.10 -5.75 -19.64
N GLU A 119 -14.65 -4.64 -20.24
CA GLU A 119 -13.25 -4.24 -20.23
C GLU A 119 -12.76 -3.94 -18.80
N THR A 120 -11.50 -4.29 -18.53
CA THR A 120 -10.88 -3.99 -17.23
C THR A 120 -10.57 -2.49 -17.09
N PRO A 121 -10.55 -1.95 -15.86
CA PRO A 121 -10.14 -0.55 -15.67
C PRO A 121 -8.74 -0.29 -16.24
N SER A 122 -8.54 0.85 -16.89
CA SER A 122 -7.30 1.17 -17.63
C SER A 122 -6.03 1.22 -16.76
N GLY A 123 -6.17 1.40 -15.45
CA GLY A 123 -5.08 1.36 -14.47
C GLY A 123 -5.05 0.09 -13.61
N SER A 124 -5.76 -0.98 -14.03
CA SER A 124 -5.79 -2.23 -13.28
C SER A 124 -4.42 -2.90 -13.26
N VAL A 125 -3.99 -3.32 -12.07
CA VAL A 125 -2.71 -4.02 -11.85
C VAL A 125 -2.89 -5.38 -11.16
N GLY A 126 -4.13 -5.73 -10.81
CA GLY A 126 -4.45 -7.00 -10.18
C GLY A 126 -4.62 -8.14 -11.18
N ARG A 127 -4.61 -9.37 -10.68
CA ARG A 127 -4.94 -10.57 -11.44
C ARG A 127 -6.44 -10.89 -11.35
N VAL A 128 -6.94 -11.65 -12.32
CA VAL A 128 -8.28 -12.24 -12.24
C VAL A 128 -8.24 -13.44 -11.30
N LEU A 129 -9.13 -13.49 -10.30
CA LEU A 129 -9.30 -14.60 -9.37
C LEU A 129 -10.13 -15.71 -10.02
N ARG A 130 -9.60 -16.37 -11.05
CA ARG A 130 -10.32 -17.40 -11.83
C ARG A 130 -10.76 -18.59 -10.99
N GLU A 131 -10.07 -18.85 -9.89
CA GLU A 131 -10.37 -19.91 -8.92
C GLU A 131 -11.80 -19.81 -8.34
N ILE A 132 -12.42 -18.63 -8.35
CA ILE A 132 -13.76 -18.42 -7.80
C ILE A 132 -14.88 -18.61 -8.82
N PHE A 133 -14.59 -18.78 -10.10
CA PHE A 133 -15.64 -18.90 -11.12
C PHE A 133 -16.25 -20.30 -11.11
N ALA A 134 -17.57 -20.35 -11.15
CA ALA A 134 -18.31 -21.60 -11.31
C ALA A 134 -17.95 -22.24 -12.66
N LYS A 135 -17.84 -23.57 -12.67
CA LYS A 135 -17.66 -24.36 -13.89
C LYS A 135 -18.90 -24.30 -14.78
#